data_AF-A0A7J9Y3B0-F1
#
_entry.id   AF-A0A7J9Y3B0-F1
#
_cell.length_a   1.000
_cell.length_b   1.000
_cell.length_c   1.000
_cell.angle_alpha   90.00
_cell.angle_beta   90.00
_cell.angle_gamma   90.00
#
_symmetry.space_group_name_H-M   'P 1'
#
loop_
_entity.id
_entity.type
_entity.pdbx_description
1 polymer ?
#
loop_
_entity_poly.entity_id
_entity_poly.type
_entity_poly.pdbx_seq_one_letter_code
_entity_poly.pdbx_strand_id
1 'polypeptide(L)'
;MVRRQLGRCLRRLRSAAKVSVDQVVANRELGISRAKLYKLEAGQHPVKPQDVVVLCQFFGASPDEIKRLTALALATQGSADAAIPEWFQLYRDLEQVAASIRSYEGEVIPGLLQTGDYARAVYQAAQPDDGEEAIKHQVNLRMERQERFFSRRPQPRLSAVLSETVLTRLVGGEAVMQAQVEQLRQLGRRDGIEIRVLPFSTGGHAAMAGDFRILDFDDPDDPDIVYLEAQIGARYLQKPSEYDEYQRLWRLIHAQAVPLKEFSP
;
A
#
# COMPACT_ATOMS: atom_id res chain seq x y z
N MET A 1 -3.46 -1.38 8.35
CA MET A 1 -4.05 -0.54 9.43
C MET A 1 -3.53 -0.90 10.82
N VAL A 2 -3.57 -2.17 11.20
CA VAL A 2 -3.34 -2.60 12.59
C VAL A 2 -2.01 -2.12 13.16
N ARG A 3 -0.92 -2.13 12.36
CA ARG A 3 0.40 -1.62 12.76
C ARG A 3 0.43 -0.13 13.06
N ARG A 4 -0.18 0.69 12.19
CA ARG A 4 -0.28 2.15 12.37
C ARG A 4 -1.27 2.52 13.46
N GLN A 5 -2.42 1.86 13.53
CA GLN A 5 -3.39 2.03 14.60
C GLN A 5 -2.76 1.72 15.96
N LEU A 6 -2.01 0.62 16.05
CA LEU A 6 -1.23 0.26 17.23
C LEU A 6 -0.19 1.35 17.56
N GLY A 7 0.60 1.79 16.57
CA GLY A 7 1.60 2.86 16.76
C GLY A 7 0.98 4.18 17.23
N ARG A 8 -0.17 4.58 16.65
CA ARG A 8 -0.96 5.75 17.06
C ARG A 8 -1.46 5.60 18.49
N CYS A 9 -2.04 4.44 18.85
CA CYS A 9 -2.49 4.18 20.21
C CYS A 9 -1.34 4.23 21.22
N LEU A 10 -0.17 3.66 20.89
CA LEU A 10 1.03 3.72 21.73
C LEU A 10 1.51 5.17 21.90
N ARG A 11 1.58 5.95 20.82
CA ARG A 11 1.96 7.37 20.86
C ARG A 11 0.96 8.21 21.67
N ARG A 12 -0.34 7.92 21.54
CA ARG A 12 -1.40 8.59 22.30
C ARG A 12 -1.30 8.28 23.79
N LEU A 13 -1.10 7.01 24.15
CA LEU A 13 -0.88 6.59 25.54
C LEU A 13 0.36 7.27 26.14
N ARG A 14 1.48 7.28 25.41
CA ARG A 14 2.70 7.98 25.84
C ARG A 14 2.45 9.47 26.10
N SER A 15 1.75 10.12 25.18
CA SER A 15 1.46 11.56 25.26
C SER A 15 0.51 11.88 26.42
N ALA A 16 -0.52 11.06 26.62
CA ALA A 16 -1.46 11.17 27.74
C ALA A 16 -0.76 10.96 29.10
N ALA A 17 0.19 10.02 29.16
CA ALA A 17 1.05 9.78 30.32
C ALA A 17 2.11 10.88 30.54
N LYS A 18 2.22 11.86 29.64
CA LYS A 18 3.26 12.92 29.64
C LYS A 18 4.68 12.37 29.68
N VAL A 19 4.90 11.20 29.08
CA VAL A 19 6.19 10.53 29.02
C VAL A 19 6.94 10.98 27.76
N SER A 20 8.16 11.48 27.95
CA SER A 20 9.06 11.86 26.86
C SER A 20 9.74 10.63 26.25
N VAL A 21 10.19 10.77 24.99
CA VAL A 21 10.99 9.73 24.32
C VAL A 21 12.25 9.39 25.13
N ASP A 22 12.91 10.39 25.72
CA ASP A 22 14.12 10.19 26.52
C ASP A 22 13.84 9.41 27.82
N GLN A 23 12.68 9.59 28.45
CA GLN A 23 12.28 8.80 29.63
C GLN A 23 12.04 7.32 29.29
N VAL A 24 11.47 7.02 28.12
CA VAL A 24 11.31 5.62 27.66
C VAL A 24 12.70 5.00 27.41
N VAL A 25 13.60 5.72 26.76
CA VAL A 25 14.94 5.22 26.41
C VAL A 25 15.84 5.09 27.65
N ALA A 26 15.67 5.96 28.65
CA ALA A 26 16.40 5.91 29.91
C ALA A 26 16.02 4.68 30.77
N ASN A 27 14.81 4.15 30.61
CA ASN A 27 14.38 2.97 31.33
C ASN A 27 14.91 1.69 30.68
N ARG A 28 16.01 1.17 31.24
CA ARG A 28 16.68 -0.05 30.76
C ARG A 28 15.81 -1.30 30.84
N GLU A 29 14.84 -1.35 31.74
CA GLU A 29 13.93 -2.49 31.91
C GLU A 29 12.98 -2.65 30.71
N LEU A 30 12.70 -1.55 30.00
CA LEU A 30 11.87 -1.59 28.79
C LEU A 30 12.63 -2.16 27.59
N GLY A 31 13.97 -2.05 27.56
CA GLY A 31 14.79 -2.54 26.44
C GLY A 31 14.49 -1.89 25.09
N ILE A 32 13.95 -0.66 25.07
CA ILE A 32 13.52 0.04 23.86
C ILE A 32 14.46 1.21 23.54
N SER A 33 15.11 1.13 22.38
CA SER A 33 15.95 2.22 21.86
C SER A 33 15.11 3.32 21.21
N ARG A 34 15.70 4.52 21.04
CA ARG A 34 15.06 5.66 20.38
C ARG A 34 14.57 5.32 18.97
N ALA A 35 15.42 4.64 18.19
CA ALA A 35 15.10 4.20 16.84
C ALA A 35 13.96 3.16 16.84
N LYS A 36 13.95 2.24 17.81
CA LYS A 36 12.89 1.25 17.97
C LYS A 36 11.56 1.93 18.34
N LEU A 37 11.55 2.84 19.30
CA LEU A 37 10.33 3.57 19.70
C LEU A 37 9.74 4.37 18.54
N TYR A 38 10.58 5.08 17.78
CA TYR A 38 10.13 5.82 16.61
C TYR A 38 9.43 4.92 15.58
N LYS A 39 10.05 3.77 15.28
CA LYS A 39 9.51 2.77 14.35
C LYS A 39 8.18 2.17 14.83
N LEU A 40 8.08 1.91 16.13
CA LEU A 40 6.86 1.40 16.77
C LEU A 40 5.71 2.41 16.69
N GLU A 41 5.94 3.66 17.07
CA GLU A 41 4.92 4.72 17.04
C GLU A 41 4.52 5.13 15.61
N ALA A 42 5.45 5.03 14.67
CA ALA A 42 5.18 5.25 13.25
C ALA A 42 4.46 4.07 12.57
N GLY A 43 4.35 2.92 13.25
CA GLY A 43 3.73 1.71 12.70
C GLY A 43 4.48 1.14 11.49
N GLN A 44 5.80 1.35 11.41
CA GLN A 44 6.62 0.99 10.25
C GLN A 44 7.06 -0.48 10.24
N HIS A 45 7.04 -1.15 11.39
CA HIS A 45 7.52 -2.52 11.57
C HIS A 45 6.50 -3.38 12.34
N PRO A 46 6.50 -4.71 12.16
CA PRO A 46 5.74 -5.63 13.01
C PRO A 46 6.12 -5.42 14.47
N VAL A 47 5.12 -5.24 15.32
CA VAL A 47 5.37 -4.97 16.73
C VAL A 47 5.29 -6.27 17.51
N LYS A 48 6.32 -6.57 18.30
CA LYS A 48 6.27 -7.73 19.19
C LYS A 48 5.20 -7.48 20.27
N PRO A 49 4.29 -8.43 20.53
CA PRO A 49 3.28 -8.28 21.59
C PRO A 49 3.89 -7.94 22.96
N GLN A 50 5.08 -8.46 23.26
CA GLN A 50 5.84 -8.15 24.47
C GLN A 50 6.22 -6.66 24.57
N ASP A 51 6.69 -6.05 23.47
CA ASP A 51 7.03 -4.61 23.44
C ASP A 51 5.79 -3.74 23.70
N VAL A 52 4.61 -4.17 23.20
CA VAL A 52 3.34 -3.46 23.46
C VAL A 52 2.93 -3.53 24.92
N VAL A 53 2.97 -4.73 25.52
CA VAL A 53 2.59 -4.92 26.92
C VAL A 53 3.46 -4.05 27.83
N VAL A 54 4.78 -4.10 27.63
CA VAL A 54 5.75 -3.37 28.45
C VAL A 54 5.60 -1.85 28.30
N LEU A 55 5.41 -1.34 27.07
CA LEU A 55 5.14 0.08 26.85
C LEU A 55 3.79 0.53 27.45
N CYS A 56 2.73 -0.25 27.26
CA CYS A 56 1.40 0.10 27.78
C CYS A 56 1.39 0.13 29.31
N GLN A 57 2.06 -0.82 29.96
CA GLN A 57 2.26 -0.81 31.41
C GLN A 57 3.03 0.43 31.87
N PHE A 58 4.12 0.76 31.17
CA PHE A 58 4.92 1.94 31.49
C PHE A 58 4.15 3.25 31.30
N PHE A 59 3.23 3.31 30.34
CA PHE A 59 2.35 4.46 30.13
C PHE A 59 1.12 4.47 31.04
N GLY A 60 0.96 3.46 31.91
CA GLY A 60 -0.17 3.38 32.84
C GLY A 60 -1.50 3.03 32.19
N ALA A 61 -1.50 2.30 31.06
CA ALA A 61 -2.72 1.85 30.38
C ALA A 61 -3.50 0.84 31.22
N SER A 62 -4.83 0.83 31.08
CA SER A 62 -5.68 -0.13 31.78
C SER A 62 -5.46 -1.58 31.28
N PRO A 63 -5.77 -2.61 32.09
CA PRO A 63 -5.68 -4.01 31.66
C PRO A 63 -6.45 -4.32 30.37
N ASP A 64 -7.61 -3.67 30.17
CA ASP A 64 -8.42 -3.82 28.96
C ASP A 64 -7.76 -3.18 27.72
N GLU A 65 -7.12 -2.02 27.87
CA GLU A 65 -6.34 -1.40 26.80
C GLU A 65 -5.10 -2.22 26.44
N ILE A 66 -4.39 -2.76 27.45
CA ILE A 66 -3.26 -3.66 27.23
C ILE A 66 -3.73 -4.86 26.41
N LYS A 67 -4.78 -5.55 26.85
CA LYS A 67 -5.33 -6.72 26.14
C LYS A 67 -5.72 -6.40 24.70
N ARG A 68 -6.39 -5.26 24.48
CA ARG A 68 -6.79 -4.79 23.14
C ARG A 68 -5.57 -4.50 22.26
N LEU A 69 -4.57 -3.77 22.75
CA LEU A 69 -3.39 -3.39 21.96
C LEU A 69 -2.47 -4.60 21.70
N THR A 70 -2.36 -5.53 22.64
CA THR A 70 -1.66 -6.81 22.44
C THR A 70 -2.37 -7.67 21.39
N ALA A 71 -3.71 -7.69 21.36
CA ALA A 71 -4.46 -8.37 20.30
C ALA A 71 -4.22 -7.72 18.92
N LEU A 72 -4.15 -6.38 18.87
CA LEU A 72 -3.74 -5.67 17.65
C LEU A 72 -2.32 -6.05 17.25
N ALA A 73 -1.36 -6.07 18.17
CA ALA A 73 0.01 -6.51 17.90
C ALA A 73 0.09 -7.93 17.34
N LEU A 74 -0.68 -8.87 17.89
CA LEU A 74 -0.79 -10.23 17.35
C LEU A 74 -1.36 -10.25 15.94
N ALA A 75 -2.38 -9.43 15.65
CA ALA A 75 -2.92 -9.26 14.30
C ALA A 75 -1.92 -8.58 13.34
N THR A 76 -0.91 -7.84 13.83
CA THR A 76 0.20 -7.35 12.99
C THR A 76 1.21 -8.42 12.60
N GLN A 77 1.21 -9.57 13.29
CA GLN A 77 2.08 -10.72 13.02
C GLN A 77 1.47 -11.69 11.99
N GLY A 78 0.26 -11.42 11.48
CA GLY A 78 -0.41 -12.23 10.48
C GLY A 78 0.34 -12.23 9.14
N SER A 79 0.81 -13.42 8.75
CA SER A 79 1.52 -13.77 7.50
C SER A 79 2.67 -12.83 7.10
N ALA A 80 3.72 -12.76 7.92
CA ALA A 80 5.04 -12.40 7.40
C ALA A 80 5.51 -13.54 6.50
N ASP A 81 5.11 -13.50 5.22
CA ASP A 81 5.76 -14.31 4.22
C ASP A 81 7.20 -13.80 4.08
N ALA A 82 8.17 -14.65 4.42
CA ALA A 82 9.60 -14.31 4.33
C ALA A 82 10.00 -13.89 2.91
N ALA A 83 9.23 -14.28 1.89
CA ALA A 83 9.45 -13.90 0.51
C ALA A 83 8.96 -12.48 0.17
N ILE A 84 8.24 -11.79 1.07
CA ILE A 84 7.75 -10.43 0.83
C ILE A 84 8.60 -9.42 1.62
N PRO A 85 9.27 -8.47 0.94
CA PRO A 85 10.03 -7.44 1.60
C PRO A 85 9.18 -6.65 2.60
N GLU A 86 9.73 -6.39 3.79
CA GLU A 86 9.02 -5.73 4.88
C GLU A 86 8.43 -4.37 4.47
N TRP A 87 9.14 -3.62 3.63
CA TRP A 87 8.68 -2.34 3.11
C TRP A 87 7.41 -2.46 2.26
N PHE A 88 7.19 -3.60 1.58
CA PHE A 88 5.98 -3.86 0.79
C PHE A 88 4.84 -4.41 1.66
N GLN A 89 5.16 -5.11 2.75
CA GLN A 89 4.15 -5.59 3.70
C GLN A 89 3.33 -4.42 4.28
N LEU A 90 3.99 -3.31 4.61
CA LEU A 90 3.29 -2.11 5.09
C LEU A 90 2.31 -1.56 4.04
N TYR A 91 2.70 -1.55 2.76
CA TYR A 91 1.81 -1.13 1.67
C TYR A 91 0.60 -2.07 1.57
N ARG A 92 0.81 -3.40 1.61
CA ARG A 92 -0.31 -4.37 1.60
C ARG A 92 -1.29 -4.13 2.74
N ASP A 93 -0.79 -3.85 3.94
CA ASP A 93 -1.62 -3.56 5.11
C ASP A 93 -2.43 -2.26 4.98
N LEU A 94 -1.93 -1.30 4.20
CA LEU A 94 -2.58 -0.03 3.93
C LEU A 94 -3.60 -0.16 2.78
N GLU A 95 -3.23 -0.84 1.70
CA GLU A 95 -4.10 -1.12 0.54
C GLU A 95 -5.38 -1.86 0.98
N GLN A 96 -5.27 -2.82 1.89
CA GLN A 96 -6.41 -3.59 2.40
C GLN A 96 -7.42 -2.78 3.20
N VAL A 97 -7.07 -1.58 3.64
CA VAL A 97 -7.92 -0.76 4.53
C VAL A 97 -8.17 0.64 4.01
N ALA A 98 -7.50 1.06 2.95
CA ALA A 98 -7.78 2.31 2.25
C ALA A 98 -9.25 2.33 1.81
N ALA A 99 -9.91 3.47 2.02
CA ALA A 99 -11.26 3.71 1.53
C ALA A 99 -11.25 4.04 0.03
N SER A 100 -10.18 4.69 -0.42
CA SER A 100 -9.95 5.03 -1.82
C SER A 100 -8.47 4.88 -2.16
N ILE A 101 -8.19 4.36 -3.35
CA ILE A 101 -6.84 4.29 -3.92
C ILE A 101 -6.86 4.99 -5.28
N ARG A 102 -5.93 5.94 -5.46
CA ARG A 102 -5.67 6.61 -6.73
C ARG A 102 -4.25 6.31 -7.16
N SER A 103 -4.03 5.90 -8.40
CA SER A 103 -2.68 5.51 -8.86
C SER A 103 -2.37 5.96 -10.27
N TYR A 104 -1.15 6.45 -10.47
CA TYR A 104 -0.53 6.54 -11.78
C TYR A 104 0.46 5.39 -11.95
N GLU A 105 0.37 4.67 -13.07
CA GLU A 105 1.35 3.63 -13.42
C GLU A 105 1.84 3.83 -14.86
N GLY A 106 3.15 3.98 -15.01
CA GLY A 106 3.82 4.29 -16.27
C GLY A 106 4.29 3.06 -17.05
N GLU A 107 4.69 1.99 -16.36
CA GLU A 107 5.33 0.82 -17.01
C GLU A 107 4.63 -0.51 -16.78
N VAL A 108 3.88 -0.66 -15.68
CA VAL A 108 3.26 -1.93 -15.29
C VAL A 108 1.83 -1.69 -14.80
N ILE A 109 0.87 -2.49 -15.28
CA ILE A 109 -0.53 -2.41 -14.81
C ILE A 109 -0.58 -2.62 -13.28
N PRO A 110 -1.38 -1.85 -12.51
CA PRO A 110 -1.42 -1.98 -11.06
C PRO A 110 -1.80 -3.40 -10.65
N GLY A 111 -1.16 -3.94 -9.61
CA GLY A 111 -1.36 -5.34 -9.19
C GLY A 111 -2.83 -5.71 -8.86
N LEU A 112 -3.66 -4.74 -8.45
CA LEU A 112 -5.10 -4.94 -8.23
C LEU A 112 -5.90 -5.11 -9.53
N LEU A 113 -5.32 -4.78 -10.68
CA LEU A 113 -5.95 -4.86 -12.00
C LEU A 113 -5.33 -5.95 -12.89
N GLN A 114 -4.30 -6.65 -12.42
CA GLN A 114 -3.60 -7.70 -13.18
C GLN A 114 -4.36 -9.03 -13.24
N THR A 115 -4.24 -9.74 -14.35
CA THR A 115 -4.59 -11.17 -14.45
C THR A 115 -3.48 -12.01 -13.83
N GLY A 116 -3.76 -13.27 -13.52
CA GLY A 116 -2.75 -14.20 -13.02
C GLY A 116 -1.58 -14.39 -14.02
N ASP A 117 -1.89 -14.45 -15.32
CA ASP A 117 -0.87 -14.66 -16.36
C ASP A 117 0.00 -13.41 -16.58
N TYR A 118 -0.58 -12.21 -16.52
CA TYR A 118 0.20 -10.97 -16.55
C TYR A 118 1.09 -10.87 -15.31
N ALA A 119 0.55 -11.17 -14.12
CA ALA A 119 1.32 -11.18 -12.88
C ALA A 119 2.50 -12.18 -12.95
N ARG A 120 2.28 -13.37 -13.50
CA ARG A 120 3.33 -14.39 -13.73
C ARG A 120 4.45 -13.83 -14.60
N ALA A 121 4.10 -13.23 -15.74
CA ALA A 121 5.07 -12.66 -16.67
C ALA A 121 5.89 -11.53 -16.03
N VAL A 122 5.28 -10.68 -15.21
CA VAL A 122 5.99 -9.64 -14.44
C VAL A 122 6.99 -10.26 -13.46
N TYR A 123 6.58 -11.28 -12.70
CA TYR A 123 7.48 -11.94 -11.74
C TYR A 123 8.65 -12.66 -12.43
N GLN A 124 8.38 -13.38 -13.52
CA GLN A 124 9.42 -14.03 -14.33
C GLN A 124 10.43 -13.03 -14.90
N ALA A 125 9.98 -11.85 -15.34
CA ALA A 125 10.87 -10.81 -15.83
C ALA A 125 11.73 -10.17 -14.73
N ALA A 126 11.20 -10.08 -13.50
CA ALA A 126 11.90 -9.49 -12.37
C ALA A 126 12.91 -10.44 -11.69
N GLN A 127 12.61 -11.74 -11.70
CA GLN A 127 13.44 -12.79 -11.08
C GLN A 127 13.51 -14.00 -12.04
N PRO A 128 14.33 -13.94 -13.10
CA PRO A 128 14.39 -15.00 -14.11
C PRO A 128 14.92 -16.34 -13.57
N ASP A 129 15.63 -16.31 -12.44
CA ASP A 129 16.21 -17.49 -11.79
C ASP A 129 15.25 -18.17 -10.79
N ASP A 130 14.09 -17.55 -10.51
CA ASP A 130 13.09 -18.14 -9.61
C ASP A 130 12.43 -19.37 -10.25
N GLY A 131 12.27 -20.43 -9.46
CA GLY A 131 11.57 -21.64 -9.91
C GLY A 131 10.06 -21.43 -10.06
N GLU A 132 9.42 -22.26 -10.89
CA GLU A 132 7.98 -22.15 -11.20
C GLU A 132 7.08 -22.15 -9.94
N GLU A 133 7.40 -22.96 -8.92
CA GLU A 133 6.60 -22.99 -7.68
C GLU A 133 6.74 -21.68 -6.88
N ALA A 134 7.89 -21.02 -6.91
CA ALA A 134 8.07 -19.71 -6.26
C ALA A 134 7.25 -18.63 -6.97
N ILE A 135 7.30 -18.60 -8.30
CA ILE A 135 6.49 -17.69 -9.12
C ILE A 135 4.99 -17.93 -8.88
N LYS A 136 4.55 -19.19 -8.92
CA LYS A 136 3.17 -19.59 -8.68
C LYS A 136 2.68 -19.15 -7.31
N HIS A 137 3.51 -19.31 -6.27
CA HIS A 137 3.21 -18.83 -4.92
C HIS A 137 2.99 -17.31 -4.91
N GLN A 138 3.89 -16.54 -5.52
CA GLN A 138 3.76 -15.08 -5.62
C GLN A 138 2.50 -14.63 -6.39
N VAL A 139 2.17 -15.32 -7.49
CA VAL A 139 0.94 -15.06 -8.25
C VAL A 139 -0.29 -15.33 -7.38
N ASN A 140 -0.33 -16.44 -6.65
CA ASN A 140 -1.43 -16.76 -5.75
C ASN A 140 -1.63 -15.68 -4.68
N LEU A 141 -0.55 -15.24 -4.03
CA LEU A 141 -0.63 -14.14 -3.05
C LEU A 141 -1.17 -12.85 -3.64
N ARG A 142 -0.83 -12.53 -4.90
CA ARG A 142 -1.37 -11.35 -5.60
C ARG A 142 -2.87 -11.50 -5.87
N MET A 143 -3.30 -12.67 -6.33
CA MET A 143 -4.72 -12.95 -6.61
C MET A 143 -5.57 -12.96 -5.34
N GLU A 144 -5.10 -13.59 -4.26
CA GLU A 144 -5.77 -13.53 -2.95
C GLU A 144 -5.89 -12.09 -2.44
N ARG A 145 -4.83 -11.28 -2.62
CA ARG A 145 -4.85 -9.86 -2.25
C ARG A 145 -5.90 -9.08 -3.04
N GLN A 146 -6.00 -9.33 -4.35
CA GLN A 146 -6.98 -8.72 -5.23
C GLN A 146 -8.42 -9.10 -4.83
N GLU A 147 -8.66 -10.39 -4.60
CA GLU A 147 -9.96 -10.90 -4.16
C GLU A 147 -10.39 -10.30 -2.82
N ARG A 148 -9.48 -10.26 -1.84
CA ARG A 148 -9.74 -9.61 -0.54
C ARG A 148 -10.09 -8.13 -0.69
N PHE A 149 -9.41 -7.39 -1.58
CA PHE A 149 -9.71 -5.98 -1.80
C PHE A 149 -11.13 -5.78 -2.37
N PHE A 150 -11.50 -6.53 -3.40
CA PHE A 150 -12.81 -6.36 -4.07
C PHE A 150 -13.99 -6.94 -3.30
N SER A 151 -13.76 -7.85 -2.35
CA SER A 151 -14.80 -8.44 -1.50
C SER A 151 -15.21 -7.56 -0.31
N ARG A 152 -14.46 -6.46 -0.04
CA ARG A 152 -14.73 -5.55 1.09
C ARG A 152 -16.10 -4.86 1.03
N ARG A 153 -16.64 -4.55 2.21
CA ARG A 153 -17.86 -3.77 2.42
C ARG A 153 -17.62 -2.71 3.51
N PRO A 154 -17.90 -1.41 3.27
CA PRO A 154 -18.27 -0.82 1.98
C PRO A 154 -17.18 -1.06 0.91
N GLN A 155 -17.57 -1.07 -0.36
CA GLN A 155 -16.63 -1.33 -1.45
C GLN A 155 -15.64 -0.16 -1.55
N PRO A 156 -14.32 -0.42 -1.53
CA PRO A 156 -13.32 0.63 -1.68
C PRO A 156 -13.34 1.18 -3.11
N ARG A 157 -13.02 2.48 -3.24
CA ARG A 157 -12.87 3.14 -4.54
C ARG A 157 -11.46 2.90 -5.09
N LEU A 158 -11.36 2.69 -6.39
CA LEU A 158 -10.10 2.56 -7.12
C LEU A 158 -10.17 3.44 -8.37
N SER A 159 -9.25 4.40 -8.51
CA SER A 159 -9.08 5.15 -9.76
C SER A 159 -7.64 5.01 -10.24
N ALA A 160 -7.46 4.51 -11.44
CA ALA A 160 -6.15 4.29 -12.04
C ALA A 160 -6.02 5.10 -13.33
N VAL A 161 -4.94 5.89 -13.42
CA VAL A 161 -4.47 6.49 -14.67
C VAL A 161 -3.29 5.66 -15.16
N LEU A 162 -3.45 5.04 -16.32
CA LEU A 162 -2.44 4.19 -16.94
C LEU A 162 -1.75 4.95 -18.06
N SER A 163 -0.43 4.94 -18.14
CA SER A 163 0.26 5.37 -19.36
C SER A 163 -0.11 4.44 -20.52
N GLU A 164 -0.22 4.96 -21.73
CA GLU A 164 -0.36 4.14 -22.94
C GLU A 164 0.75 3.07 -23.07
N THR A 165 1.94 3.32 -22.51
CA THR A 165 3.04 2.34 -22.42
C THR A 165 2.59 1.00 -21.81
N VAL A 166 1.76 1.02 -20.76
CA VAL A 166 1.37 -0.22 -20.05
C VAL A 166 0.42 -1.08 -20.88
N LEU A 167 -0.21 -0.51 -21.89
CA LEU A 167 -1.11 -1.21 -22.82
C LEU A 167 -0.41 -1.65 -24.11
N THR A 168 0.74 -1.05 -24.43
CA THR A 168 1.52 -1.32 -25.64
C THR A 168 2.68 -2.28 -25.42
N ARG A 169 3.27 -2.32 -24.22
CA ARG A 169 4.31 -3.29 -23.87
C ARG A 169 3.72 -4.70 -23.77
N LEU A 170 4.22 -5.63 -24.58
CA LEU A 170 3.74 -7.01 -24.66
C LEU A 170 4.23 -7.89 -23.49
N VAL A 171 3.85 -7.54 -22.26
CA VAL A 171 4.19 -8.32 -21.05
C VAL A 171 3.53 -9.69 -21.12
N GLY A 172 4.34 -10.75 -21.20
CA GLY A 172 3.86 -12.13 -21.37
C GLY A 172 3.38 -12.46 -22.79
N GLY A 173 3.57 -11.55 -23.76
CA GLY A 173 3.15 -11.73 -25.16
C GLY A 173 1.70 -11.29 -25.44
N GLU A 174 1.31 -11.40 -26.71
CA GLU A 174 0.03 -10.87 -27.21
C GLU A 174 -1.20 -11.49 -26.53
N ALA A 175 -1.22 -12.81 -26.35
CA ALA A 175 -2.35 -13.50 -25.73
C ALA A 175 -2.58 -13.06 -24.28
N VAL A 176 -1.50 -12.91 -23.50
CA VAL A 176 -1.56 -12.43 -22.11
C VAL A 176 -2.07 -10.99 -22.07
N MET A 177 -1.57 -10.13 -22.96
CA MET A 177 -2.02 -8.73 -23.05
C MET A 177 -3.47 -8.59 -23.48
N GLN A 178 -3.95 -9.41 -24.43
CA GLN A 178 -5.36 -9.41 -24.83
C GLN A 178 -6.27 -9.76 -23.65
N ALA A 179 -5.95 -10.82 -22.91
CA ALA A 179 -6.69 -11.21 -21.72
C ALA A 179 -6.64 -10.13 -20.63
N GLN A 180 -5.47 -9.50 -20.45
CA GLN A 180 -5.27 -8.42 -19.49
C GLN A 180 -6.10 -7.17 -19.83
N VAL A 181 -6.12 -6.73 -21.09
CA VAL A 181 -6.93 -5.59 -21.53
C VAL A 181 -8.41 -5.88 -21.37
N GLU A 182 -8.86 -7.09 -21.68
CA GLU A 182 -10.25 -7.49 -21.45
C GLU A 182 -10.60 -7.46 -19.96
N GLN A 183 -9.71 -7.90 -19.07
CA GLN A 183 -9.92 -7.77 -17.63
C GLN A 183 -10.06 -6.30 -17.20
N LEU A 184 -9.23 -5.40 -17.72
CA LEU A 184 -9.36 -3.96 -17.44
C LEU A 184 -10.73 -3.42 -17.85
N ARG A 185 -11.23 -3.81 -19.03
CA ARG A 185 -12.57 -3.40 -19.50
C ARG A 185 -13.69 -3.93 -18.60
N GLN A 186 -13.57 -5.17 -18.12
CA GLN A 186 -14.55 -5.76 -17.21
C GLN A 186 -14.53 -5.08 -15.84
N LEU A 187 -13.35 -4.82 -15.27
CA LEU A 187 -13.20 -4.12 -14.00
C LEU A 187 -13.69 -2.68 -14.08
N GLY A 188 -13.41 -1.97 -15.18
CA GLY A 188 -13.85 -0.60 -15.41
C GLY A 188 -15.38 -0.42 -15.57
N ARG A 189 -16.15 -1.51 -15.61
CA ARG A 189 -17.63 -1.49 -15.57
C ARG A 189 -18.19 -1.62 -14.16
N ARG A 190 -17.37 -1.94 -13.16
CA ARG A 190 -17.82 -2.10 -11.76
C ARG A 190 -17.92 -0.74 -11.09
N ASP A 191 -18.93 -0.59 -10.22
CA ASP A 191 -19.05 0.59 -9.38
C ASP A 191 -17.80 0.79 -8.52
N GLY A 192 -17.40 2.04 -8.36
CA GLY A 192 -16.22 2.43 -7.57
C GLY A 192 -14.88 2.17 -8.26
N ILE A 193 -14.84 1.64 -9.48
CA ILE A 193 -13.60 1.48 -10.26
C ILE A 193 -13.61 2.43 -11.46
N GLU A 194 -12.58 3.28 -11.55
CA GLU A 194 -12.31 4.13 -12.71
C GLU A 194 -10.94 3.75 -13.30
N ILE A 195 -10.90 3.52 -14.62
CA ILE A 195 -9.65 3.27 -15.34
C ILE A 195 -9.58 4.24 -16.51
N ARG A 196 -8.52 5.04 -16.54
CA ARG A 196 -8.22 6.01 -17.60
C ARG A 196 -6.85 5.72 -18.19
N VAL A 197 -6.66 6.15 -19.44
CA VAL A 197 -5.40 6.02 -20.17
C VAL A 197 -4.88 7.41 -20.47
N LEU A 198 -3.60 7.64 -20.24
CA LEU A 198 -2.87 8.83 -20.61
C LEU A 198 -2.19 8.57 -21.96
N PRO A 199 -2.71 9.09 -23.08
CA PRO A 199 -2.18 8.78 -24.41
C PRO A 199 -0.81 9.43 -24.65
N PHE A 200 0.00 8.85 -25.54
CA PHE A 200 1.29 9.42 -25.94
C PHE A 200 1.16 10.82 -26.54
N SER A 201 0.02 11.14 -27.17
CA SER A 201 -0.28 12.47 -27.70
C SER A 201 -0.35 13.57 -26.64
N THR A 202 -0.46 13.21 -25.35
CA THR A 202 -0.37 14.16 -24.23
C THR A 202 1.02 14.79 -24.13
N GLY A 203 2.07 14.09 -24.56
CA GLY A 203 3.45 14.52 -24.38
C GLY A 203 3.85 14.56 -22.90
N GLY A 204 4.60 15.60 -22.50
CA GLY A 204 5.03 15.77 -21.13
C GLY A 204 3.87 16.03 -20.16
N HIS A 205 3.79 15.23 -19.10
CA HIS A 205 2.73 15.33 -18.09
C HIS A 205 3.28 15.45 -16.66
N ALA A 206 2.40 15.70 -15.69
CA ALA A 206 2.81 16.01 -14.32
C ALA A 206 3.46 14.82 -13.57
N ALA A 207 3.28 13.59 -14.05
CA ALA A 207 3.77 12.36 -13.42
C ALA A 207 5.02 11.76 -14.09
N MET A 208 5.74 12.55 -14.91
CA MET A 208 6.95 12.10 -15.62
C MET A 208 8.07 11.62 -14.68
N ALA A 209 8.04 12.00 -13.41
CA ALA A 209 9.03 11.57 -12.42
C ALA A 209 8.85 10.10 -11.98
N GLY A 210 7.68 9.50 -12.24
CA GLY A 210 7.41 8.09 -11.95
C GLY A 210 6.08 7.85 -11.26
N ASP A 211 5.88 6.58 -10.94
CA ASP A 211 4.64 6.03 -10.42
C ASP A 211 4.37 6.50 -8.98
N PHE A 212 3.09 6.64 -8.66
CA PHE A 212 2.68 6.96 -7.29
C PHE A 212 1.28 6.43 -7.00
N ARG A 213 1.01 6.18 -5.72
CA ARG A 213 -0.31 5.80 -5.23
C ARG A 213 -0.71 6.69 -4.08
N ILE A 214 -1.92 7.24 -4.12
CA ILE A 214 -2.54 8.01 -3.05
C ILE A 214 -3.58 7.11 -2.39
N LEU A 215 -3.41 6.87 -1.10
CA LEU A 215 -4.30 6.06 -0.28
C LEU A 215 -5.03 6.99 0.68
N ASP A 216 -6.34 7.03 0.54
CA ASP A 216 -7.22 7.84 1.39
C ASP A 216 -7.95 6.93 2.40
N PHE A 217 -8.12 7.40 3.63
CA PHE A 217 -8.74 6.63 4.72
C PHE A 217 -9.98 7.34 5.27
N ASP A 218 -10.99 6.57 5.70
CA ASP A 218 -12.22 7.14 6.28
C ASP A 218 -12.05 7.49 7.78
N ASP A 219 -11.06 6.90 8.46
CA ASP A 219 -10.75 7.21 9.87
C ASP A 219 -10.08 8.60 9.93
N PRO A 220 -10.69 9.63 10.55
CA PRO A 220 -10.10 10.97 10.63
C PRO A 220 -8.75 11.01 11.35
N ASP A 221 -8.47 9.99 12.17
CA ASP A 221 -7.20 9.88 12.86
C ASP A 221 -6.13 9.17 11.99
N ASP A 222 -6.47 8.58 10.84
CA ASP A 222 -5.53 8.01 9.87
C ASP A 222 -5.21 9.05 8.79
N PRO A 223 -4.00 9.64 8.77
CA PRO A 223 -3.65 10.59 7.72
C PRO A 223 -3.54 9.85 6.38
N ASP A 224 -4.03 10.49 5.33
CA ASP A 224 -3.86 10.02 3.96
C ASP A 224 -2.37 9.93 3.58
N ILE A 225 -2.06 9.01 2.68
CA ILE A 225 -0.68 8.61 2.41
C ILE A 225 -0.41 8.63 0.91
N VAL A 226 0.73 9.19 0.53
CA VAL A 226 1.33 8.92 -0.78
C VAL A 226 2.37 7.82 -0.63
N TYR A 227 2.22 6.77 -1.42
CA TYR A 227 3.17 5.68 -1.55
C TYR A 227 3.95 5.83 -2.85
N LEU A 228 5.28 5.85 -2.73
CA LEU A 228 6.21 5.88 -3.85
C LEU A 228 7.07 4.63 -3.78
N GLU A 229 6.92 3.75 -4.77
CA GLU A 229 7.71 2.53 -4.90
C GLU A 229 9.04 2.85 -5.60
N ALA A 230 10.10 2.20 -5.14
CA ALA A 230 11.37 2.17 -5.84
C ALA A 230 11.76 0.71 -6.10
N GLN A 231 12.75 0.50 -6.96
CA GLN A 231 13.28 -0.84 -7.24
C GLN A 231 13.67 -1.59 -5.96
N ILE A 232 14.18 -0.85 -4.97
CA ILE A 232 14.52 -1.35 -3.64
C ILE A 232 13.95 -0.39 -2.60
N GLY A 233 12.86 -0.79 -1.96
CA GLY A 233 12.22 -0.02 -0.90
C GLY A 233 11.09 0.89 -1.38
N ALA A 234 10.56 1.69 -0.46
CA ALA A 234 9.48 2.62 -0.75
C ALA A 234 9.49 3.83 0.20
N ARG A 235 8.84 4.91 -0.21
CA ARG A 235 8.56 6.09 0.62
C ARG A 235 7.08 6.20 0.91
N TYR A 236 6.76 6.58 2.14
CA TYR A 236 5.40 6.83 2.63
C TYR A 236 5.30 8.29 3.09
N LEU A 237 4.74 9.15 2.24
CA LEU A 237 4.63 10.58 2.50
C LEU A 237 3.31 10.86 3.21
N GLN A 238 3.38 11.66 4.27
CA GLN A 238 2.25 12.00 5.16
C GLN A 238 2.24 13.48 5.54
N LYS A 239 3.24 14.26 5.13
CA LYS A 239 3.20 15.70 5.41
C LYS A 239 2.12 16.32 4.52
N PRO A 240 1.28 17.23 5.05
CA PRO A 240 0.23 17.88 4.27
C PRO A 240 0.75 18.47 2.96
N SER A 241 1.87 19.19 2.99
CA SER A 241 2.49 19.76 1.79
C SER A 241 2.92 18.75 0.73
N GLU A 242 3.37 17.55 1.15
CA GLU A 242 3.75 16.48 0.22
C GLU A 242 2.49 15.86 -0.40
N TYR A 243 1.48 15.60 0.42
CA TYR A 243 0.21 15.04 -0.02
C TYR A 243 -0.54 15.98 -0.99
N ASP A 244 -0.61 17.28 -0.66
CA ASP A 244 -1.25 18.30 -1.49
C ASP A 244 -0.60 18.40 -2.88
N GLU A 245 0.72 18.27 -2.96
CA GLU A 245 1.43 18.25 -4.23
C GLU A 245 1.04 17.04 -5.07
N TYR A 246 1.01 15.83 -4.50
CA TYR A 246 0.57 14.65 -5.25
C TYR A 246 -0.92 14.69 -5.62
N GLN A 247 -1.77 15.33 -4.81
CA GLN A 247 -3.15 15.62 -5.22
C GLN A 247 -3.21 16.57 -6.43
N ARG A 248 -2.31 17.57 -6.50
CA ARG A 248 -2.16 18.44 -7.67
C ARG A 248 -1.73 17.64 -8.90
N LEU A 249 -0.69 16.79 -8.76
CA LEU A 249 -0.20 15.93 -9.85
C LEU A 249 -1.32 15.02 -10.36
N TRP A 250 -2.04 14.35 -9.46
CA TRP A 250 -3.19 13.49 -9.78
C TRP A 250 -4.24 14.23 -10.59
N ARG A 251 -4.67 15.42 -10.16
CA ARG A 251 -5.68 16.21 -10.87
C ARG A 251 -5.24 16.56 -12.30
N LEU A 252 -3.96 16.90 -12.48
CA LEU A 252 -3.42 17.25 -13.80
C LEU A 252 -3.43 16.05 -14.76
N ILE A 253 -2.91 14.90 -14.34
CA ILE A 253 -2.88 13.71 -15.20
C ILE A 253 -4.29 13.15 -15.44
N HIS A 254 -5.17 13.20 -14.45
CA HIS A 254 -6.54 12.70 -14.58
C HIS A 254 -7.33 13.51 -15.61
N ALA A 255 -7.17 14.84 -15.61
CA ALA A 255 -7.81 15.73 -16.56
C ALA A 255 -7.33 15.53 -18.01
N GLN A 256 -6.08 15.08 -18.20
CA GLN A 256 -5.51 14.80 -19.52
C GLN A 256 -5.80 13.37 -20.00
N ALA A 257 -6.02 12.44 -19.07
CA ALA A 257 -6.31 11.04 -19.39
C ALA A 257 -7.74 10.88 -19.95
N VAL A 258 -7.92 9.92 -20.85
CA VAL A 258 -9.22 9.54 -21.42
C VAL A 258 -9.74 8.25 -20.76
N PRO A 259 -11.06 8.06 -20.61
CA PRO A 259 -11.59 6.79 -20.12
C PRO A 259 -11.12 5.60 -20.96
N LEU A 260 -10.78 4.46 -20.34
CA LEU A 260 -10.28 3.27 -21.06
C LEU A 260 -11.21 2.82 -22.19
N LYS A 261 -12.53 2.96 -22.02
CA LYS A 261 -13.54 2.62 -23.02
C LYS A 261 -13.51 3.50 -24.28
N GLU A 262 -12.93 4.69 -24.18
CA GLU A 262 -12.78 5.67 -25.27
C GLU A 262 -11.36 5.66 -25.84
N PHE A 263 -10.43 4.96 -25.18
CA PHE A 263 -9.06 4.81 -25.65
C PHE A 263 -9.00 3.83 -26.83
N SER A 264 -8.57 4.31 -27.98
CA SER A 264 -8.13 3.49 -29.12
C SER A 264 -6.62 3.72 -29.28
N PRO A 265 -5.79 2.67 -29.20
CA PRO A 265 -4.39 2.76 -29.58
C PRO A 265 -4.23 3.04 -31.08
#